data_AF-A0A7I7KWK2-F1
#
_entry.id   AF-A0A7I7KWK2-F1
#
_cell.length_a   1.000
_cell.length_b   1.000
_cell.length_c   1.000
_cell.angle_alpha   90.00
_cell.angle_beta   90.00
_cell.angle_gamma   90.00
#
_symmetry.space_group_name_H-M   'P 1'
#
loop_
_entity.id
_entity.type
_entity.pdbx_description
1 polymer ?
#
loop_
_entity_poly.entity_id
_entity_poly.type
_entity_poly.pdbx_seq_one_letter_code
_entity_poly.pdbx_strand_id
1 'polypeptide(L)'
;MGQIPYFRLSGGLDRRMSSTPARYLRNLAGFTGLSCLVIGIYHFALGTASVPGAADANATVDSRERFYSAYFAGYGVAWLAAARRSPVRANEVRALAGLMLISAVGRAISLVANGRPHWFQEVLTAIEFVVPAAFFTLADADEKAAPVA
;
A
#
# COMPACT_ATOMS: atom_id res chain seq x y z
N MET A 1 6.62 -12.41 63.57
CA MET A 1 7.08 -13.04 62.31
C MET A 1 6.11 -12.62 61.22
N GLY A 2 6.39 -11.50 60.54
CA GLY A 2 5.51 -10.90 59.55
C GLY A 2 5.82 -11.41 58.15
N GLN A 3 4.80 -11.87 57.41
CA GLN A 3 4.91 -12.20 55.99
C GLN A 3 4.97 -10.90 55.18
N ILE A 4 6.06 -10.73 54.43
CA ILE A 4 6.22 -9.68 53.43
C ILE A 4 5.61 -10.21 52.12
N PRO A 5 4.60 -9.55 51.52
CA PRO A 5 4.11 -9.95 50.22
C PRO A 5 5.09 -9.49 49.13
N TYR A 6 5.50 -10.44 48.28
CA TYR A 6 6.27 -10.15 47.07
C TYR A 6 5.37 -9.38 46.08
N PHE A 7 5.61 -8.08 45.97
CA PHE A 7 5.10 -7.23 44.91
C PHE A 7 5.78 -7.63 43.59
N ARG A 8 5.09 -8.44 42.78
CA ARG A 8 5.53 -8.82 41.43
C ARG A 8 5.38 -7.62 40.50
N LEU A 9 6.49 -6.89 40.31
CA LEU A 9 6.65 -5.91 39.25
C LEU A 9 6.64 -6.64 37.90
N SER A 10 5.46 -6.84 37.30
CA SER A 10 5.32 -7.19 35.90
C SER A 10 5.44 -5.92 35.04
N GLY A 11 6.62 -5.31 35.07
CA GLY A 11 6.96 -4.13 34.30
C GLY A 11 7.68 -4.51 33.01
N GLY A 12 6.96 -4.46 31.89
CA GLY A 12 7.46 -3.98 30.60
C GLY A 12 8.58 -4.75 29.92
N LEU A 13 8.23 -5.74 29.10
CA LEU A 13 8.79 -5.85 27.74
C LEU A 13 7.93 -6.75 26.85
N ASP A 14 6.64 -6.45 26.69
CA ASP A 14 5.84 -7.07 25.63
C ASP A 14 6.17 -6.40 24.27
N ARG A 15 7.45 -6.46 23.88
CA ARG A 15 7.80 -6.38 22.46
C ARG A 15 7.27 -7.68 21.88
N ARG A 16 6.02 -7.69 21.41
CA ARG A 16 5.52 -8.76 20.54
C ARG A 16 6.57 -8.97 19.46
N MET A 17 7.33 -10.05 19.56
CA MET A 17 8.28 -10.43 18.53
C MET A 17 7.45 -10.90 17.35
N SER A 18 7.02 -9.96 16.49
CA SER A 18 6.32 -10.29 15.26
C SER A 18 7.18 -11.27 14.48
N SER A 19 6.58 -12.34 13.95
CA SER A 19 7.28 -13.25 13.05
C SER A 19 7.92 -12.46 11.90
N THR A 20 9.04 -12.94 11.37
CA THR A 20 9.72 -12.28 10.24
C THR A 20 8.77 -11.98 9.06
N PRO A 21 7.84 -12.89 8.66
CA PRO A 21 6.81 -12.61 7.67
C PRO A 21 5.84 -11.48 8.05
N ALA A 22 5.42 -11.40 9.31
CA ALA A 22 4.55 -10.33 9.80
C ALA A 22 5.22 -8.95 9.73
N ARG A 23 6.53 -8.89 10.05
CA ARG A 23 7.32 -7.67 9.89
C ARG A 23 7.47 -7.28 8.42
N TYR A 24 7.71 -8.24 7.53
CA TYR A 24 7.77 -7.96 6.08
C TYR A 24 6.45 -7.42 5.54
N LEU A 25 5.32 -8.04 5.89
CA LEU A 25 3.99 -7.57 5.51
C LEU A 25 3.79 -6.10 5.92
N ARG A 26 4.09 -5.78 7.18
CA ARG A 26 3.91 -4.43 7.73
C ARG A 26 4.79 -3.40 7.03
N ASN A 27 6.07 -3.73 6.83
CA ASN A 27 7.02 -2.84 6.16
C ASN A 27 6.61 -2.63 4.70
N LEU A 28 6.22 -3.69 3.99
CA LEU A 28 5.78 -3.61 2.60
C LEU A 28 4.50 -2.77 2.46
N ALA A 29 3.51 -2.99 3.32
CA ALA A 29 2.28 -2.20 3.37
C ALA A 29 2.57 -0.72 3.66
N GLY A 30 3.44 -0.44 4.64
CA GLY A 30 3.86 0.92 4.98
C GLY A 30 4.60 1.63 3.85
N PHE A 31 5.55 0.93 3.20
CA PHE A 31 6.31 1.48 2.07
C PHE A 31 5.41 1.73 0.86
N THR A 32 4.51 0.79 0.54
CA THR A 32 3.52 0.94 -0.53
C THR A 32 2.63 2.16 -0.27
N GLY A 33 2.08 2.27 0.95
CA GLY A 33 1.22 3.40 1.32
C GLY A 33 1.94 4.75 1.26
N LEU A 34 3.18 4.83 1.76
CA LEU A 34 3.98 6.05 1.68
C LEU A 34 4.27 6.43 0.23
N SER A 35 4.64 5.46 -0.61
CA SER A 35 4.91 5.68 -2.03
C SER A 35 3.68 6.21 -2.76
N CYS A 36 2.52 5.54 -2.61
CA CYS A 36 1.26 5.97 -3.21
C CYS A 36 0.85 7.38 -2.73
N LEU A 37 1.03 7.68 -1.44
CA LEU A 37 0.71 8.99 -0.88
C LEU A 37 1.58 10.09 -1.51
N VAL A 38 2.90 9.91 -1.52
CA VAL A 38 3.84 10.90 -2.05
C VAL A 38 3.63 11.10 -3.54
N ILE A 39 3.47 10.01 -4.31
CA ILE A 39 3.19 10.08 -5.74
C ILE A 39 1.86 10.77 -6.01
N GLY A 40 0.80 10.42 -5.27
CA GLY A 40 -0.52 11.05 -5.43
C GLY A 40 -0.48 12.56 -5.14
N ILE A 41 0.24 13.00 -4.11
CA ILE A 41 0.45 14.43 -3.83
C ILE A 41 1.24 15.11 -4.96
N TYR A 42 2.31 14.48 -5.43
CA TYR A 42 3.14 15.00 -6.52
C TYR A 42 2.33 15.21 -7.81
N HIS A 43 1.56 14.20 -8.23
CA HIS A 43 0.71 14.31 -9.41
C HIS A 43 -0.47 15.27 -9.22
N PHE A 44 -1.04 15.33 -8.01
CA PHE A 44 -2.08 16.31 -7.71
C PHE A 44 -1.57 17.75 -7.85
N ALA A 45 -0.35 18.03 -7.38
CA ALA A 45 0.24 19.36 -7.42
C ALA A 45 0.62 19.80 -8.84
N LEU A 46 1.26 18.92 -9.60
CA LEU A 46 1.80 19.25 -10.92
C LEU A 46 0.84 18.93 -12.08
N GLY A 47 -0.21 18.15 -11.85
CA GLY A 47 -1.15 17.74 -12.89
C GLY A 47 -0.46 16.93 -13.98
N THR A 48 -0.88 17.10 -15.23
CA THR A 48 -0.32 16.33 -16.37
C THR A 48 1.17 16.58 -16.62
N ALA A 49 1.74 17.67 -16.11
CA ALA A 49 3.18 17.95 -16.19
C ALA A 49 4.05 16.94 -15.41
N SER A 50 3.50 16.22 -14.43
CA SER A 50 4.22 15.14 -13.75
C SER A 50 4.20 13.81 -14.49
N VAL A 51 3.45 13.68 -15.59
CA VAL A 51 3.20 12.40 -16.28
C VAL A 51 4.09 12.28 -17.51
N PRO A 52 5.10 11.40 -17.50
CA PRO A 52 5.94 11.18 -18.68
C PRO A 52 5.12 10.64 -19.85
N GLY A 53 5.23 11.31 -21.00
CA GLY A 53 4.52 10.95 -22.23
C GLY A 53 3.12 11.57 -22.40
N ALA A 54 2.64 12.37 -21.45
CA ALA A 54 1.35 13.07 -21.55
C ALA A 54 1.44 14.38 -22.36
N ALA A 55 1.88 14.29 -23.62
CA ALA A 55 1.88 15.45 -24.52
C ALA A 55 0.44 15.94 -24.80
N ASP A 56 0.29 17.24 -25.07
CA ASP A 56 -0.96 17.87 -25.53
C ASP A 56 -2.17 17.76 -24.58
N ALA A 57 -1.93 17.61 -23.27
CA ALA A 57 -2.99 17.58 -22.28
C ALA A 57 -3.70 18.95 -22.17
N ASN A 58 -5.02 18.95 -22.40
CA ASN A 58 -5.87 20.11 -22.18
C ASN A 58 -6.44 20.14 -20.75
N ALA A 59 -7.22 21.17 -20.43
CA ALA A 59 -7.83 21.33 -19.11
C ALA A 59 -8.71 20.14 -18.67
N THR A 60 -9.34 19.42 -19.61
CA THR A 60 -10.14 18.22 -19.31
C THR A 60 -9.25 17.07 -18.85
N VAL A 61 -8.11 16.86 -19.49
CA VAL A 61 -7.16 15.80 -19.09
C VAL A 61 -6.45 16.17 -17.79
N ASP A 62 -6.04 17.43 -17.63
CA ASP A 62 -5.36 17.92 -16.42
C ASP A 62 -6.25 17.83 -15.17
N SER A 63 -7.49 18.33 -15.25
CA SER A 63 -8.43 18.26 -14.13
C SER A 63 -8.74 16.81 -13.72
N ARG A 64 -8.83 15.90 -14.70
CA ARG A 64 -9.03 14.47 -14.45
C ARG A 64 -7.82 13.82 -13.79
N GLU A 65 -6.60 14.14 -14.23
CA GLU A 65 -5.37 13.65 -13.59
C GLU A 65 -5.29 14.08 -12.13
N ARG A 66 -5.54 15.37 -11.85
CA ARG A 66 -5.55 15.89 -10.47
C ARG A 66 -6.61 15.20 -9.63
N PHE A 67 -7.81 15.01 -10.17
CA PHE A 67 -8.86 14.27 -9.49
C PHE A 67 -8.41 12.86 -9.09
N TYR A 68 -7.92 12.05 -10.03
CA TYR A 68 -7.46 10.69 -9.72
C TYR A 68 -6.26 10.66 -8.78
N SER A 69 -5.37 11.64 -8.88
CA SER A 69 -4.20 11.77 -8.00
C SER A 69 -4.58 11.97 -6.54
N ALA A 70 -5.65 12.73 -6.26
CA ALA A 70 -6.18 12.89 -4.91
C ALA A 70 -6.71 11.54 -4.36
N TYR A 71 -7.40 10.76 -5.19
CA TYR A 71 -7.84 9.42 -4.80
C TYR A 71 -6.66 8.47 -4.58
N PHE A 72 -5.61 8.56 -5.41
CA PHE A 72 -4.39 7.76 -5.25
C PHE A 72 -3.64 8.11 -3.96
N ALA A 73 -3.59 9.39 -3.59
CA ALA A 73 -3.08 9.81 -2.29
C ALA A 73 -3.92 9.22 -1.14
N GLY A 74 -5.25 9.25 -1.24
CA GLY A 74 -6.16 8.61 -0.28
C GLY A 74 -5.97 7.10 -0.18
N TYR A 75 -5.71 6.42 -1.31
CA TYR A 75 -5.35 5.01 -1.34
C TYR A 75 -4.04 4.73 -0.59
N GLY A 76 -3.04 5.62 -0.71
CA GLY A 76 -1.83 5.58 0.11
C GLY A 76 -2.10 5.71 1.61
N VAL A 77 -2.99 6.63 2.01
CA VAL A 77 -3.44 6.75 3.40
C VAL A 77 -4.10 5.46 3.90
N ALA A 78 -4.94 4.81 3.09
CA ALA A 78 -5.58 3.55 3.44
C ALA A 78 -4.56 2.43 3.70
N TRP A 79 -3.51 2.33 2.89
CA TRP A 79 -2.39 1.40 3.13
C TRP A 79 -1.65 1.70 4.44
N LEU A 80 -1.33 2.97 4.70
CA LEU A 80 -0.68 3.37 5.95
C LEU A 80 -1.55 3.07 7.17
N ALA A 81 -2.87 3.24 7.05
CA ALA A 81 -3.82 2.89 8.10
C ALA A 81 -3.86 1.36 8.34
N ALA A 82 -3.88 0.55 7.28
CA ALA A 82 -3.84 -0.91 7.38
C ALA A 82 -2.54 -1.39 8.04
N ALA A 83 -1.38 -0.83 7.66
CA ALA A 83 -0.07 -1.19 8.21
C ALA A 83 0.07 -0.89 9.72
N ARG A 84 -0.67 0.09 10.24
CA ARG A 84 -0.66 0.47 11.66
C ARG A 84 -1.51 -0.43 12.55
N ARG A 85 -2.33 -1.32 11.99
CA ARG A 85 -3.18 -2.22 12.78
C ARG A 85 -2.38 -3.38 13.36
N SER A 86 -2.80 -3.86 14.53
CA SER A 86 -2.19 -4.99 15.22
C SER A 86 -3.28 -5.96 15.68
N PRO A 87 -3.48 -7.10 15.00
CA PRO A 87 -2.76 -7.54 13.79
C PRO A 87 -3.16 -6.73 12.54
N VAL A 88 -2.31 -6.73 11.51
CA VAL A 88 -2.64 -6.27 10.15
C VAL A 88 -3.73 -7.18 9.60
N ARG A 89 -4.86 -6.60 9.20
CA ARG A 89 -6.02 -7.38 8.77
C ARG A 89 -5.83 -7.90 7.34
N ALA A 90 -5.92 -9.21 7.15
CA ALA A 90 -5.68 -9.83 5.85
C ALA A 90 -6.70 -9.38 4.80
N ASN A 91 -7.96 -9.17 5.20
CA ASN A 91 -9.01 -8.73 4.29
C ASN A 91 -8.75 -7.31 3.74
N GLU A 92 -8.21 -6.40 4.55
CA GLU A 92 -7.87 -5.04 4.11
C GLU A 92 -6.69 -5.05 3.15
N VAL A 93 -5.65 -5.82 3.47
CA VAL A 93 -4.49 -6.00 2.59
C VAL A 93 -4.94 -6.59 1.24
N ARG A 94 -5.77 -7.63 1.25
CA ARG A 94 -6.28 -8.27 0.03
C ARG A 94 -7.15 -7.30 -0.80
N ALA A 95 -8.00 -6.51 -0.15
CA ALA A 95 -8.83 -5.53 -0.85
C ALA A 95 -7.97 -4.44 -1.51
N LEU A 96 -7.00 -3.88 -0.78
CA LEU A 96 -6.10 -2.86 -1.32
C LEU A 96 -5.22 -3.43 -2.44
N ALA A 97 -4.63 -4.60 -2.25
CA ALA A 97 -3.86 -5.29 -3.29
C ALA A 97 -4.72 -5.60 -4.53
N GLY A 98 -5.96 -6.01 -4.33
CA GLY A 98 -6.93 -6.23 -5.41
C GLY A 98 -7.20 -4.98 -6.23
N LEU A 99 -7.37 -3.82 -5.59
CA LEU A 99 -7.53 -2.54 -6.30
C LEU A 99 -6.31 -2.20 -7.16
N MET A 100 -5.10 -2.48 -6.68
CA MET A 100 -3.87 -2.26 -7.45
C MET A 100 -3.75 -3.23 -8.63
N LEU A 101 -4.19 -4.47 -8.45
CA LEU A 101 -4.22 -5.43 -9.56
C LEU A 101 -5.25 -5.01 -10.63
N ILE A 102 -6.41 -4.49 -10.21
CA ILE A 102 -7.42 -3.95 -11.12
C ILE A 102 -6.86 -2.75 -11.92
N SER A 103 -6.07 -1.87 -11.30
CA SER A 103 -5.42 -0.78 -12.04
C SER A 103 -4.40 -1.28 -13.07
N ALA A 104 -3.64 -2.33 -12.75
CA ALA A 104 -2.73 -2.98 -13.71
C ALA A 104 -3.48 -3.55 -14.93
N VAL A 105 -4.66 -4.15 -14.71
CA VAL A 105 -5.55 -4.59 -15.80
C VAL A 105 -6.01 -3.41 -16.65
N GLY A 106 -6.35 -2.27 -16.04
CA GLY A 106 -6.68 -1.04 -16.76
C GLY A 106 -5.54 -0.58 -17.69
N ARG A 107 -4.28 -0.71 -17.26
CA ARG A 107 -3.10 -0.40 -18.09
C ARG A 107 -2.91 -1.40 -19.22
N ALA A 108 -3.15 -2.69 -18.98
CA ALA A 108 -3.13 -3.70 -20.04
C ALA A 108 -4.20 -3.46 -21.11
N ILE A 109 -5.41 -3.08 -20.69
CA ILE A 109 -6.49 -2.67 -21.62
C ILE A 109 -6.04 -1.46 -22.44
N SER A 110 -5.46 -0.44 -21.79
CA SER A 110 -4.96 0.76 -22.48
C SER A 110 -3.86 0.43 -23.50
N LEU A 111 -2.93 -0.46 -23.14
CA LEU A 111 -1.87 -0.95 -24.04
C LEU A 111 -2.44 -1.59 -25.31
N VAL A 112 -3.46 -2.45 -25.16
CA VAL A 112 -4.09 -3.14 -26.28
C VAL A 112 -4.90 -2.17 -27.14
N ALA A 113 -5.62 -1.22 -26.53
CA ALA A 113 -6.54 -0.33 -27.24
C ALA A 113 -5.85 0.90 -27.85
N ASN A 114 -4.79 1.42 -27.22
CA ASN A 114 -4.16 2.71 -27.57
C ASN A 114 -2.67 2.58 -27.91
N GLY A 115 -2.08 1.39 -27.78
CA GLY A 115 -0.66 1.15 -28.05
C GLY A 115 0.25 1.36 -26.83
N ARG A 116 1.55 1.28 -27.08
CA ARG A 116 2.57 1.27 -26.01
C ARG A 116 2.69 2.64 -25.33
N PRO A 117 2.61 2.71 -23.98
CA PRO A 117 2.84 3.94 -23.26
C PRO A 117 4.34 4.24 -23.14
N HIS A 118 4.68 5.39 -22.56
CA HIS A 118 6.07 5.70 -22.19
C HIS A 118 6.64 4.59 -21.30
N TRP A 119 7.90 4.17 -21.52
CA TRP A 119 8.53 3.01 -20.85
C TRP A 119 8.41 3.02 -19.32
N PHE A 120 8.43 4.20 -18.70
CA PHE A 120 8.23 4.35 -17.26
C PHE A 120 6.89 3.77 -16.79
N GLN A 121 5.83 3.94 -17.58
CA GLN A 121 4.52 3.38 -17.31
C GLN A 121 4.52 1.85 -17.44
N GLU A 122 5.34 1.27 -18.33
CA GLU A 122 5.51 -0.18 -18.44
C GLU A 122 6.15 -0.76 -17.16
N VAL A 123 7.18 -0.10 -16.63
CA VAL A 123 7.81 -0.47 -15.35
C VAL A 123 6.81 -0.40 -14.20
N LEU A 124 6.03 0.69 -14.12
CA LEU A 124 4.99 0.81 -13.10
C LEU A 124 3.91 -0.27 -13.26
N THR A 125 3.53 -0.63 -14.49
CA THR A 125 2.57 -1.71 -14.76
C THR A 125 3.11 -3.04 -14.23
N ALA A 126 4.39 -3.34 -14.44
CA ALA A 126 5.00 -4.55 -13.88
C ALA A 126 4.98 -4.56 -12.34
N ILE A 127 5.28 -3.42 -11.71
CA ILE A 127 5.19 -3.27 -10.24
C ILE A 127 3.76 -3.53 -9.75
N GLU A 128 2.76 -3.03 -10.47
CA GLU A 128 1.34 -3.22 -10.14
C GLU A 128 0.85 -4.66 -10.29
N PHE A 129 1.58 -5.55 -10.97
CA PHE A 129 1.33 -6.99 -10.95
C PHE A 129 2.12 -7.73 -9.87
N VAL A 130 3.39 -7.37 -9.69
CA VAL A 130 4.31 -8.08 -8.78
C VAL A 130 3.97 -7.82 -7.31
N VAL A 131 3.71 -6.57 -6.95
CA VAL A 131 3.46 -6.19 -5.55
C VAL A 131 2.15 -6.78 -5.00
N PRO A 132 1.02 -6.82 -5.74
CA PRO A 132 -0.19 -7.48 -5.25
C PRO A 132 -0.01 -8.98 -5.11
N ALA A 133 0.72 -9.62 -6.03
CA ALA A 133 1.06 -11.03 -5.90
C ALA A 133 1.80 -11.30 -4.58
N ALA A 134 2.80 -10.47 -4.24
CA ALA A 134 3.48 -10.55 -2.95
C ALA A 134 2.52 -10.35 -1.77
N PHE A 135 1.63 -9.36 -1.82
CA PHE A 135 0.63 -9.15 -0.77
C PHE A 135 -0.34 -10.33 -0.61
N PHE A 136 -0.80 -10.94 -1.69
CA PHE A 136 -1.68 -12.11 -1.61
C PHE A 136 -1.00 -13.29 -0.91
N THR A 137 0.31 -13.46 -1.07
CA THR A 137 1.09 -14.49 -0.35
C THR A 137 1.31 -14.16 1.13
N LEU A 138 1.39 -12.88 1.49
CA LEU A 138 1.73 -12.42 2.85
C LEU A 138 0.52 -12.02 3.70
N ALA A 139 -0.67 -11.85 3.12
CA ALA A 139 -1.78 -11.13 3.74
C ALA A 139 -2.18 -11.62 5.14
N ASP A 140 -2.09 -12.92 5.42
CA ASP A 140 -2.50 -13.52 6.69
C ASP A 140 -1.34 -13.77 7.67
N ALA A 141 -0.12 -13.32 7.33
CA ALA A 141 1.08 -13.60 8.10
C ALA A 141 1.06 -13.05 9.53
N ASP A 142 0.49 -11.86 9.72
CA ASP A 142 0.42 -11.21 11.04
C ASP A 142 -0.73 -11.76 11.89
N GLU A 143 -1.87 -12.07 11.27
CA GLU A 143 -2.99 -12.75 11.95
C GLU A 143 -2.59 -14.17 12.41
N LYS A 144 -1.86 -14.93 11.58
CA LYS A 144 -1.31 -16.25 11.96
C LYS A 144 -0.26 -16.19 13.07
N ALA A 145 0.47 -15.08 13.17
CA ALA A 145 1.47 -14.88 14.21
C ALA A 145 0.88 -14.35 15.52
N ALA A 146 -0.36 -13.87 15.51
CA ALA A 146 -1.05 -13.45 16.72
C ALA A 146 -1.44 -14.67 17.56
N PRO A 147 -1.30 -14.61 18.91
CA PRO A 147 -1.82 -15.66 19.77
C PRO A 147 -3.32 -15.80 19.54
N VAL A 148 -3.80 -17.05 19.44
CA VAL A 148 -5.24 -17.34 19.48
C VAL A 148 -5.74 -16.84 20.83
N ALA A 149 -6.66 -15.88 20.81
CA ALA A 149 -7.32 -15.35 22.01
C ALA A 149 -8.26 -16.39 22.63
#